data_AF-A0A0F9M465-F1
#
_entry.id   AF-A0A0F9M465-F1
#
_cell.length_a   1.000
_cell.length_b   1.000
_cell.length_c   1.000
_cell.angle_alpha   90.00
_cell.angle_beta   90.00
_cell.angle_gamma   90.00
#
_symmetry.space_group_name_H-M   'P 1'
#
loop_
_entity.id
_entity.type
_entity.pdbx_description
1 polymer ?
#
loop_
_entity_poly.entity_id
_entity_poly.type
_entity_poly.pdbx_seq_one_letter_code
_entity_poly.pdbx_strand_id
1 'polypeptide(L)'
;VHHLTDERKETVGPSGAIVQALTGNRILEGLSQTYRFVDVAIRNSKLPKGSETGIIQTTFQKCGYNLSLEGAPVFNPTWDKVSQMIEDTLGGSLVLERSK
;
A
#
# COMPACT_ATOMS: atom_id res chain seq x y z
N VAL A 1 -13.43 12.74 6.27
CA VAL A 1 -14.31 12.10 5.26
C VAL A 1 -13.68 12.37 3.91
N HIS A 2 -13.07 11.36 3.27
CA HIS A 2 -12.48 11.52 1.94
C HIS A 2 -13.55 11.20 0.90
N HIS A 3 -13.87 12.14 0.02
CA HIS A 3 -14.83 11.93 -1.04
C HIS A 3 -14.21 11.02 -2.12
N LEU A 4 -14.99 10.04 -2.58
CA LEU A 4 -14.69 9.24 -3.76
C LEU A 4 -14.94 10.14 -4.98
N THR A 5 -13.88 10.45 -5.72
CA THR A 5 -13.93 11.24 -6.96
C THR A 5 -13.50 10.34 -8.11
N ASP A 6 -14.05 10.58 -9.30
CA ASP A 6 -13.68 9.82 -10.48
C ASP A 6 -12.30 10.27 -10.98
N GLU A 7 -11.40 9.31 -11.24
CA GLU A 7 -10.04 9.59 -11.70
C GLU A 7 -10.08 10.31 -13.05
N ARG A 8 -9.21 11.31 -13.20
CA ARG A 8 -9.02 12.03 -14.47
C ARG A 8 -7.69 11.64 -15.07
N LYS A 9 -7.70 11.32 -16.37
CA LYS A 9 -6.49 11.03 -17.13
C LYS A 9 -6.47 11.82 -18.43
N GLU A 10 -5.27 12.18 -18.87
CA GLU A 10 -5.05 12.77 -20.18
C GLU A 10 -5.42 11.76 -21.26
N THR A 11 -6.29 12.17 -22.17
CA THR A 11 -6.67 11.43 -23.37
C THR A 11 -6.68 12.36 -24.58
N VAL A 12 -6.63 11.77 -25.77
CA VAL A 12 -6.73 12.54 -27.01
C VAL A 12 -8.20 12.81 -27.28
N GLY A 13 -8.56 14.09 -27.28
CA GLY A 13 -9.90 14.55 -27.59
C GLY A 13 -10.23 14.44 -29.09
N PRO A 14 -11.51 14.61 -29.48
CA PRO A 14 -11.95 14.50 -30.87
C PRO A 14 -11.23 15.43 -31.85
N SER A 15 -10.67 16.53 -31.35
CA SER A 15 -9.89 17.53 -32.10
C SER A 15 -8.38 17.26 -32.12
N GLY A 16 -7.91 16.14 -31.54
CA GLY A 16 -6.49 15.85 -31.38
C GLY A 16 -5.82 16.57 -30.20
N ALA A 17 -6.54 17.45 -29.49
CA ALA A 17 -6.04 18.12 -28.29
C ALA A 17 -6.01 17.16 -27.09
N ILE A 18 -5.03 17.32 -26.20
CA ILE A 18 -5.01 16.60 -24.93
C ILE A 18 -6.12 17.18 -24.04
N VAL A 19 -7.05 16.32 -23.64
CA VAL A 19 -8.16 16.66 -22.74
C VAL A 19 -8.13 15.77 -21.50
N GLN A 20 -8.55 16.31 -20.36
CA GLN A 20 -8.73 15.56 -19.13
C GLN A 20 -10.10 14.86 -19.16
N ALA A 21 -10.12 13.53 -19.28
CA ALA A 21 -11.35 12.74 -19.28
C ALA A 21 -11.50 11.94 -17.99
N LEU A 22 -12.75 11.72 -17.57
CA LEU A 22 -13.09 10.80 -16.48
C LEU A 22 -12.82 9.37 -16.95
N THR A 23 -12.10 8.58 -16.16
CA THR A 23 -11.75 7.19 -16.51
C THR A 23 -12.80 6.18 -16.07
N GLY A 24 -13.76 6.58 -15.21
CA GLY A 24 -14.73 5.69 -14.57
C GLY A 24 -14.17 4.94 -13.35
N ASN A 25 -12.89 5.12 -13.04
CA ASN A 25 -12.27 4.58 -11.85
C ASN A 25 -12.46 5.53 -10.67
N ARG A 26 -13.22 5.10 -9.66
CA ARG A 26 -13.38 5.88 -8.42
C ARG A 26 -12.08 5.82 -7.60
N ILE A 27 -11.48 6.97 -7.36
CA ILE A 27 -10.31 7.14 -6.50
C ILE A 27 -10.68 7.96 -5.26
N LEU A 28 -10.02 7.64 -4.14
CA LEU A 28 -10.06 8.49 -2.95
C LEU A 28 -9.04 9.60 -3.17
N GLU A 29 -9.52 10.77 -3.58
CA GLU A 29 -8.69 11.89 -4.06
C GLU A 29 -7.58 12.27 -3.06
N GLY A 30 -7.92 12.35 -1.77
CA GLY A 30 -6.97 12.64 -0.68
C GLY A 30 -6.01 11.50 -0.33
N LEU A 31 -6.29 10.27 -0.74
CA LEU A 31 -5.42 9.11 -0.49
C LEU A 31 -4.55 8.72 -1.69
N SER A 32 -4.84 9.25 -2.88
CA SER A 32 -4.10 8.97 -4.11
C SER A 32 -2.60 9.32 -4.01
N GLN A 33 -2.27 10.35 -3.23
CA GLN A 33 -0.91 10.81 -2.98
C GLN A 33 -0.33 10.29 -1.67
N THR A 34 -1.09 9.55 -0.84
CA THR A 34 -0.64 9.13 0.50
C THR A 34 0.62 8.28 0.44
N TYR A 35 0.79 7.45 -0.59
CA TYR A 35 2.01 6.67 -0.77
C TYR A 35 3.26 7.52 -1.03
N ARG A 36 3.13 8.79 -1.42
CA ARG A 36 4.27 9.71 -1.52
C ARG A 36 4.76 10.19 -0.15
N PHE A 37 3.89 10.20 0.86
CA PHE A 37 4.17 10.77 2.18
C PHE A 37 4.47 9.74 3.27
N VAL A 38 4.43 8.45 2.95
CA VAL A 38 4.73 7.36 3.89
C VAL A 38 5.91 6.54 3.39
N ASP A 39 6.76 6.08 4.31
CA ASP A 39 7.88 5.21 3.98
C ASP A 39 7.42 3.77 3.74
N VAL A 40 6.37 3.34 4.45
CA VAL A 40 5.79 2.00 4.35
C VAL A 40 4.29 2.10 4.13
N ALA A 41 3.80 1.36 3.14
CA ALA A 41 2.38 1.23 2.86
C ALA A 41 2.01 -0.25 2.71
N ILE A 42 0.96 -0.67 3.41
CA ILE A 42 0.46 -2.05 3.37
C ILE A 42 -1.01 -2.07 2.96
N ARG A 43 -1.39 -3.04 2.14
CA ARG A 43 -2.78 -3.30 1.74
C ARG A 43 -3.25 -4.61 2.35
N ASN A 44 -4.36 -4.56 3.07
CA ASN A 44 -5.01 -5.72 3.66
C ASN A 44 -6.22 -6.15 2.84
N SER A 45 -6.29 -7.44 2.54
CA SER A 45 -7.39 -8.07 1.81
C SER A 45 -7.91 -9.27 2.59
N LYS A 46 -9.24 -9.41 2.68
CA LYS A 46 -9.88 -10.61 3.21
C LYS A 46 -10.01 -11.62 2.08
N LEU A 47 -9.42 -12.80 2.22
CA LEU A 47 -9.58 -13.85 1.22
C LEU A 47 -10.93 -14.57 1.38
N PRO A 48 -11.57 -14.99 0.26
CA PRO A 48 -12.83 -15.73 0.31
C PRO A 48 -12.67 -17.02 1.12
N LYS A 49 -13.61 -17.27 2.04
CA LYS A 49 -13.61 -18.45 2.93
C LYS A 49 -13.94 -19.71 2.14
N GLY A 50 -12.96 -20.60 1.95
CA GLY A 50 -13.17 -21.99 1.55
C GLY A 50 -13.36 -22.94 2.73
N SER A 51 -12.63 -22.72 3.83
CA SER A 51 -12.81 -23.43 5.09
C SER A 51 -12.08 -22.65 6.18
N GLU A 52 -12.80 -22.34 7.25
CA GLU A 52 -12.31 -21.97 8.59
C GLU A 52 -11.31 -20.81 8.71
N THR A 53 -11.80 -19.74 9.36
CA THR A 53 -11.13 -18.45 9.64
C THR A 53 -10.89 -17.58 8.41
N GLY A 54 -11.35 -16.32 8.47
CA GLY A 54 -11.15 -15.37 7.37
C GLY A 54 -9.68 -14.99 7.29
N ILE A 55 -8.95 -15.54 6.32
CA ILE A 55 -7.53 -15.25 6.14
C ILE A 55 -7.38 -13.79 5.71
N ILE A 56 -6.58 -13.02 6.46
CA ILE A 56 -6.15 -11.69 6.05
C ILE A 56 -4.84 -11.83 5.30
N GLN A 57 -4.78 -11.30 4.09
CA GLN A 57 -3.55 -11.15 3.34
C GLN A 57 -3.13 -9.68 3.38
N THR A 58 -1.95 -9.40 3.95
CA THR A 58 -1.25 -8.13 3.73
C THR A 58 -0.37 -8.24 2.49
N THR A 59 -0.30 -7.18 1.71
CA THR A 59 0.74 -6.98 0.70
C THR A 59 1.40 -5.62 0.92
N PHE A 60 2.73 -5.56 0.94
CA PHE A 60 3.46 -4.29 0.95
C PHE A 60 3.30 -3.59 -0.40
N GLN A 61 2.67 -2.43 -0.41
CA GLN A 61 2.49 -1.58 -1.59
C GLN A 61 3.68 -0.65 -1.81
N LYS A 62 4.35 -0.28 -0.72
CA LYS A 62 5.58 0.52 -0.69
C LYS A 62 6.38 0.15 0.54
N CYS A 63 7.68 0.00 0.41
CA CYS A 63 8.59 -0.22 1.52
C CYS A 63 9.93 0.47 1.20
N GLY A 64 10.00 1.79 1.44
CA GLY A 64 10.95 2.72 0.82
C GLY A 64 12.42 2.31 0.84
N TYR A 65 12.90 1.67 1.91
CA TYR A 65 14.30 1.20 2.03
C TYR A 65 14.49 -0.28 1.70
N ASN A 66 13.41 -0.99 1.38
CA ASN A 66 13.46 -2.40 1.08
C ASN A 66 12.48 -2.78 -0.05
N LEU A 67 12.99 -2.64 -1.27
CA LEU A 67 12.29 -2.99 -2.50
C LEU A 67 11.94 -4.48 -2.60
N SER A 68 12.65 -5.36 -1.88
CA SER A 68 12.43 -6.81 -1.96
C SER A 68 11.13 -7.26 -1.30
N LEU A 69 10.60 -6.48 -0.35
CA LEU A 69 9.32 -6.77 0.30
C LEU A 69 8.12 -6.24 -0.48
N GLU A 70 8.30 -5.31 -1.43
CA GLU A 70 7.20 -4.77 -2.21
C GLU A 70 6.53 -5.88 -3.05
N GLY A 71 5.21 -6.00 -2.92
CA GLY A 71 4.43 -7.06 -3.56
C GLY A 71 4.42 -8.40 -2.80
N ALA A 72 5.27 -8.59 -1.79
CA ALA A 72 5.30 -9.83 -1.02
C ALA A 72 4.00 -10.02 -0.19
N PRO A 73 3.32 -11.17 -0.30
CA PRO A 73 2.13 -11.46 0.50
C PRO A 73 2.50 -11.99 1.89
N VAL A 74 1.80 -11.50 2.91
CA VAL A 74 1.89 -11.97 4.29
C VAL A 74 0.50 -12.40 4.76
N PHE A 75 0.36 -13.66 5.14
CA PHE A 75 -0.90 -14.21 5.62
C PHE A 75 -1.04 -14.10 7.13
N ASN A 76 -2.25 -13.77 7.58
CA ASN A 76 -2.64 -13.48 8.95
C ASN A 76 -1.57 -12.64 9.70
N PRO A 77 -1.25 -11.46 9.18
CA PRO A 77 -0.20 -10.62 9.74
C PRO A 77 -0.67 -9.98 11.05
N THR A 78 0.22 -9.99 12.03
CA THR A 78 0.19 -9.05 13.15
C THR A 78 1.08 -7.85 12.82
N TRP A 79 0.89 -6.73 13.52
CA TRP A 79 1.78 -5.58 13.37
C TRP A 79 3.24 -5.96 13.66
N ASP A 80 3.48 -6.73 14.73
CA ASP A 80 4.82 -7.19 15.12
C ASP A 80 5.50 -8.01 14.02
N LYS A 81 4.74 -8.87 13.31
CA LYS A 81 5.26 -9.67 12.19
C LYS A 81 5.64 -8.77 11.01
N VAL A 82 4.85 -7.75 10.73
CA VAL A 82 5.12 -6.78 9.66
C VAL A 82 6.36 -5.95 9.99
N SER A 83 6.48 -5.44 11.22
CA SER A 83 7.65 -4.67 11.63
C SER A 83 8.92 -5.52 11.63
N GLN A 84 8.87 -6.74 12.16
CA GLN A 84 10.02 -7.63 12.20
C GLN A 84 10.52 -7.99 10.79
N MET A 85 9.61 -8.25 9.85
CA MET A 85 10.01 -8.48 8.46
C MET A 85 10.75 -7.29 7.84
N ILE A 86 10.33 -6.06 8.14
CA ILE A 86 11.01 -4.83 7.68
C ILE A 86 12.39 -4.71 8.35
N GLU A 87 12.50 -5.01 9.65
CA GLU A 87 13.77 -4.94 10.37
C GLU A 87 14.79 -5.98 9.86
N ASP A 88 14.38 -7.25 9.74
CA ASP A 88 15.27 -8.36 9.34
C ASP A 88 15.91 -8.10 7.97
N THR A 89 15.14 -7.50 7.07
CA THR A 89 15.60 -7.20 5.71
C THR A 89 16.49 -5.97 5.61
N LEU A 90 16.49 -5.10 6.63
CA LEU A 90 17.39 -3.96 6.73
C LEU A 90 18.67 -4.29 7.53
N GLY A 91 18.86 -5.54 7.93
CA GLY A 91 20.01 -5.98 8.73
C GLY A 91 19.84 -5.80 10.25
N GLY A 92 18.60 -5.60 10.71
CA GLY A 92 18.24 -5.48 12.13
C GLY A 92 18.25 -4.05 12.67
N SER A 93 17.48 -3.82 13.74
CA SER A 93 17.48 -2.56 14.49
C SER A 93 18.68 -2.49 15.44
N LEU A 94 19.41 -1.36 15.42
CA LEU A 94 20.44 -1.04 16.42
C LEU A 94 19.74 -0.72 17.75
N VAL A 95 19.53 -1.73 18.58
CA VAL A 95 18.98 -1.54 19.93
C VAL A 95 20.06 -0.92 20.80
N LEU A 96 20.02 0.40 20.95
CA LEU A 96 20.84 1.10 21.94
C LEU A 96 20.34 0.71 23.33
N GLU A 97 21.19 0.12 24.15
CA GLU A 97 20.85 -0.14 25.56
C GLU A 97 20.45 1.18 26.22
N ARG A 98 19.24 1.22 26.79
CA ARG A 98 18.87 2.32 27.69
C ARG A 98 19.77 2.20 28.92
N SER A 99 20.65 3.18 29.12
CA SER A 99 21.48 3.23 30.33
C SER A 99 20.59 3.16 31.57
N LYS A 100 20.95 2.29 32.51
CA LYS A 100 20.27 2.08 33.80
C LYS A 100 20.08 3.37 34.58
#